data_AF-L7CK75-F1
#
_entry.id   AF-L7CK75-F1
#
_cell.length_a   1.000
_cell.length_b   1.000
_cell.length_c   1.000
_cell.angle_alpha   90.00
_cell.angle_beta   90.00
_cell.angle_gamma   90.00
#
_symmetry.space_group_name_H-M   'P 1'
#
loop_
_entity.id
_entity.type
_entity.pdbx_description
1 polymer ?
#
loop_
_entity_poly.entity_id
_entity_poly.type
_entity_poly.pdbx_seq_one_letter_code
_entity_poly.pdbx_strand_id
1 'polypeptide(L)'
;MKFLIAAPEFDENSGGKIALHRLCHLINTCVDEHDAFLVRMGKGITRMAILADALHPRLFAQRIARQYRTHPSWNTPFAETISDLEDCIAIYPEIASGNPIGAPRVIRWFLHHPGFFTGRANYGKGEIYFRHRSWVTPFIVNGSRMSPQILRAFYFPSETYNTDGAIVRDLECCHMIRKGTHKAHIHPPRSILLDGKTHTEIARIFKRSKRFISYDDYTAYSKLAACSGCESIVAPTPNTTPEQWRPSVEDRYGIAYGTSPDQLEWARKTQTIAKDTLHQEEMDSTESVRRCLAEAVEYFNDRDINSNPIATPKKSSI
;
A
#
# COMPACT_ATOMS: atom_id res chain seq x y z
N MET A 1 -17.66 12.23 7.73
CA MET A 1 -17.33 11.12 8.67
C MET A 1 -15.84 11.10 8.95
N LYS A 2 -15.40 10.45 10.03
CA LYS A 2 -13.97 10.35 10.38
C LYS A 2 -13.43 8.96 10.04
N PHE A 3 -12.34 8.89 9.30
CA PHE A 3 -11.64 7.65 8.95
C PHE A 3 -10.40 7.48 9.83
N LEU A 4 -10.29 6.32 10.47
CA LEU A 4 -9.18 5.98 11.35
C LEU A 4 -8.37 4.86 10.72
N ILE A 5 -7.26 5.21 10.08
CA ILE A 5 -6.43 4.27 9.34
C ILE A 5 -5.36 3.69 10.27
N ALA A 6 -5.50 2.41 10.60
CA ALA A 6 -4.51 1.70 11.40
C ALA A 6 -3.26 1.45 10.56
N ALA A 7 -2.17 2.13 10.91
CA ALA A 7 -0.92 2.06 10.17
C ALA A 7 0.30 1.88 11.11
N PRO A 8 1.37 1.24 10.62
CA PRO A 8 2.70 1.44 11.16
C PRO A 8 3.24 2.83 10.80
N GLU A 9 4.31 3.25 11.50
CA GLU A 9 5.09 4.43 11.14
C GLU A 9 5.54 4.42 9.68
N PHE A 10 5.62 5.60 9.07
CA PHE A 10 6.04 5.77 7.69
C PHE A 10 7.43 5.19 7.45
N ASP A 11 7.59 4.54 6.29
CA ASP A 11 8.82 3.91 5.85
C ASP A 11 8.77 3.77 4.33
N GLU A 12 9.60 4.56 3.65
CA GLU A 12 9.73 4.61 2.19
C GLU A 12 10.19 3.27 1.57
N ASN A 13 10.64 2.30 2.37
CA ASN A 13 11.04 0.98 1.87
C ASN A 13 9.92 -0.06 1.92
N SER A 14 8.71 0.31 2.36
CA SER A 14 7.58 -0.58 2.53
C SER A 14 6.34 -0.10 1.78
N GLY A 15 6.03 -0.78 0.67
CA GLY A 15 4.86 -0.44 -0.16
C GLY A 15 3.53 -0.42 0.61
N GLY A 16 3.35 -1.33 1.59
CA GLY A 16 2.13 -1.35 2.39
C GLY A 16 1.99 -0.14 3.33
N LYS A 17 3.10 0.28 3.96
CA LYS A 17 3.11 1.49 4.80
C LYS A 17 2.90 2.75 3.95
N ILE A 18 3.54 2.83 2.79
CA ILE A 18 3.32 3.91 1.82
C ILE A 18 1.84 3.98 1.42
N ALA A 19 1.22 2.86 1.04
CA ALA A 19 -0.18 2.81 0.62
C ALA A 19 -1.14 3.29 1.73
N LEU A 20 -0.93 2.89 2.98
CA LEU A 20 -1.75 3.32 4.12
C LEU A 20 -1.65 4.83 4.39
N HIS A 21 -0.43 5.37 4.35
CA HIS A 21 -0.22 6.81 4.52
C HIS A 21 -0.74 7.60 3.32
N ARG A 22 -0.59 7.05 2.10
CA ARG A 22 -1.12 7.65 0.88
C ARG A 22 -2.64 7.67 0.87
N LEU A 23 -3.29 6.62 1.36
CA LEU A 23 -4.74 6.61 1.52
C LEU A 23 -5.20 7.73 2.44
N CYS A 24 -4.58 7.89 3.62
CA CYS A 24 -4.90 8.99 4.54
C CYS A 24 -4.76 10.35 3.87
N HIS A 25 -3.69 10.56 3.12
CA HIS A 25 -3.48 11.78 2.35
C HIS A 25 -4.60 12.02 1.33
N LEU A 26 -4.91 11.02 0.50
CA LEU A 26 -5.92 11.14 -0.56
C LEU A 26 -7.31 11.44 0.00
N ILE A 27 -7.69 10.84 1.13
CA ILE A 27 -8.97 11.17 1.79
C ILE A 27 -8.98 12.65 2.15
N ASN A 28 -7.93 13.13 2.83
CA ASN A 28 -7.84 14.49 3.33
C ASN A 28 -7.66 15.58 2.25
N THR A 29 -7.25 15.22 1.03
CA THR A 29 -7.02 16.19 -0.04
C THR A 29 -8.03 16.13 -1.17
N CYS A 30 -8.81 15.05 -1.25
CA CYS A 30 -9.67 14.81 -2.39
C CYS A 30 -11.12 14.53 -2.02
N VAL A 31 -11.44 14.40 -0.72
CA VAL A 31 -12.80 14.12 -0.25
C VAL A 31 -13.19 15.14 0.81
N ASP A 32 -13.83 16.24 0.39
CA ASP A 32 -14.07 17.42 1.22
C ASP A 32 -14.95 17.15 2.47
N GLU A 33 -15.76 16.10 2.44
CA GLU A 33 -16.71 15.76 3.51
C GLU A 33 -16.11 14.86 4.61
N HIS A 34 -14.84 14.48 4.48
CA HIS A 34 -14.22 13.43 5.27
C HIS A 34 -12.86 13.84 5.82
N ASP A 35 -12.65 13.53 7.09
CA ASP A 35 -11.34 13.65 7.74
C ASP A 35 -10.76 12.26 7.96
N ALA A 36 -9.48 12.08 7.65
CA ALA A 36 -8.73 10.87 7.90
C ALA A 36 -7.55 11.10 8.84
N PHE A 37 -7.39 10.19 9.80
CA PHE A 37 -6.29 10.18 10.74
C PHE A 37 -5.56 8.85 10.70
N LEU A 38 -4.24 8.90 10.79
CA LEU A 38 -3.44 7.73 11.09
C LEU A 38 -3.55 7.41 12.58
N VAL A 39 -3.70 6.12 12.88
CA VAL A 39 -3.71 5.62 14.26
C VAL A 39 -2.78 4.43 14.40
N ARG A 40 -2.26 4.23 15.62
CA ARG A 40 -1.25 3.22 15.89
C ARG A 40 -1.82 1.81 15.72
N MET A 41 -1.21 1.01 14.85
CA MET A 41 -1.66 -0.35 14.58
C MET A 41 -1.62 -1.25 15.82
N GLY A 42 -2.66 -2.08 15.99
CA GLY A 42 -2.71 -3.15 16.99
C GLY A 42 -2.96 -2.69 18.43
N LYS A 43 -3.27 -1.41 18.66
CA LYS A 43 -3.58 -0.86 19.98
C LYS A 43 -4.96 -0.22 20.00
N GLY A 44 -5.62 -0.26 21.16
CA GLY A 44 -6.77 0.59 21.43
C GLY A 44 -6.36 2.06 21.50
N ILE A 45 -7.25 2.93 21.03
CA ILE A 45 -7.00 4.37 20.89
C ILE A 45 -7.94 5.23 21.75
N THR A 46 -8.78 4.61 22.56
CA THR A 46 -9.61 5.33 23.55
C THR A 46 -8.77 5.67 24.78
N ARG A 47 -9.13 6.72 25.52
CA ARG A 47 -8.45 7.07 26.78
C ARG A 47 -8.40 5.89 27.77
N MET A 48 -9.47 5.11 27.85
CA MET A 48 -9.51 3.91 28.70
C MET A 48 -8.52 2.85 28.24
N ALA A 49 -8.39 2.61 26.93
CA ALA A 49 -7.41 1.66 26.41
C ALA A 49 -5.96 2.10 26.71
N ILE A 50 -5.67 3.41 26.63
CA ILE A 50 -4.36 3.93 27.01
C ILE A 50 -4.11 3.81 28.51
N LEU A 51 -5.13 4.07 29.35
CA LEU A 51 -5.01 3.89 30.80
C LEU A 51 -4.74 2.42 31.14
N ALA A 52 -5.34 1.48 30.41
CA ALA A 52 -5.02 0.05 30.53
C ALA A 52 -3.57 -0.26 30.13
N ASP A 53 -3.05 0.35 29.05
CA ASP A 53 -1.63 0.25 28.67
C ASP A 53 -0.69 0.76 29.78
N ALA A 54 -1.11 1.75 30.58
CA ALA A 54 -0.32 2.31 31.69
C ALA A 54 -0.06 1.29 32.81
N LEU A 55 -0.88 0.24 32.93
CA LEU A 55 -0.64 -0.90 33.83
C LEU A 55 0.54 -1.77 33.36
N HIS A 56 1.04 -1.55 32.14
CA HIS A 56 2.18 -2.22 31.56
C HIS A 56 3.29 -1.19 31.22
N PRO A 57 4.16 -0.85 32.18
CA PRO A 57 5.10 0.28 32.07
C PRO A 57 5.97 0.27 30.81
N ARG A 58 6.36 -0.91 30.32
CA ARG A 58 7.11 -1.06 29.06
C ARG A 58 6.31 -0.62 27.83
N LEU A 59 5.03 -1.02 27.74
CA LEU A 59 4.15 -0.69 26.61
C LEU A 59 3.78 0.80 26.62
N PHE A 60 3.58 1.37 27.80
CA PHE A 60 3.31 2.78 28.00
C PHE A 60 4.53 3.65 27.67
N ALA A 61 5.73 3.29 28.18
CA ALA A 61 6.97 3.97 27.83
C ALA A 61 7.24 3.94 26.32
N GLN A 62 7.04 2.79 25.65
CA GLN A 62 7.15 2.71 24.19
C GLN A 62 6.14 3.58 23.44
N ARG A 63 4.94 3.79 24.01
CA ARG A 63 3.89 4.62 23.43
C ARG A 63 4.24 6.11 23.49
N ILE A 64 4.83 6.56 24.60
CA ILE A 64 5.14 7.98 24.85
C ILE A 64 6.52 8.38 24.32
N ALA A 65 7.52 7.50 24.42
CA ALA A 65 8.89 7.83 24.04
C ALA A 65 9.12 7.92 22.53
N ARG A 66 8.19 7.44 21.71
CA ARG A 66 8.34 7.41 20.25
C ARG A 66 7.32 8.32 19.57
N GLN A 67 7.84 9.41 19.00
CA GLN A 67 7.09 10.22 18.04
C GLN A 67 6.71 9.35 16.84
N TYR A 68 5.42 9.32 16.52
CA TYR A 68 4.92 8.60 15.36
C TYR A 68 5.38 9.30 14.08
N ARG A 69 6.07 8.59 13.20
CA ARG A 69 6.58 9.15 11.94
C ARG A 69 5.51 9.08 10.85
N THR A 70 5.21 10.22 10.26
CA THR A 70 4.32 10.38 9.11
C THR A 70 5.12 10.85 7.89
N HIS A 71 4.50 10.85 6.72
CA HIS A 71 5.15 11.38 5.52
C HIS A 71 5.26 12.92 5.63
N PRO A 72 6.44 13.53 5.42
CA PRO A 72 6.67 14.95 5.72
C PRO A 72 5.85 15.91 4.85
N SER A 73 5.54 15.54 3.61
CA SER A 73 4.79 16.39 2.67
C SER A 73 3.34 15.98 2.45
N TRP A 74 2.84 14.95 3.15
CA TRP A 74 1.46 14.51 2.99
C TRP A 74 0.60 14.92 4.18
N ASN A 75 -0.66 15.29 3.89
CA ASN A 75 -1.68 15.53 4.89
C ASN A 75 -2.09 14.21 5.60
N THR A 76 -1.27 13.81 6.57
CA THR A 76 -1.35 12.52 7.27
C THR A 76 -1.38 12.74 8.79
N PRO A 77 -2.40 13.44 9.33
CA PRO A 77 -2.45 13.76 10.75
C PRO A 77 -2.51 12.46 11.56
N PHE A 78 -1.72 12.40 12.62
CA PHE A 78 -1.70 11.27 13.53
C PHE A 78 -2.51 11.56 14.79
N ALA A 79 -3.38 10.63 15.17
CA ALA A 79 -4.16 10.71 16.40
C ALA A 79 -3.74 9.58 17.37
N GLU A 80 -3.13 9.94 18.49
CA GLU A 80 -2.81 8.98 19.55
C GLU A 80 -4.05 8.55 20.34
N THR A 81 -5.04 9.45 20.45
CA THR A 81 -6.34 9.23 21.10
C THR A 81 -7.49 9.79 20.29
N ILE A 82 -8.63 9.10 20.32
CA ILE A 82 -9.92 9.59 19.82
C ILE A 82 -10.96 9.45 20.94
N SER A 83 -11.72 10.51 21.21
CA SER A 83 -12.70 10.58 22.30
C SER A 83 -14.04 9.92 21.95
N ASP A 84 -14.46 10.03 20.69
CA ASP A 84 -15.74 9.57 20.19
C ASP A 84 -15.54 8.76 18.90
N LEU A 85 -15.99 7.50 18.94
CA LEU A 85 -15.85 6.53 17.85
C LEU A 85 -17.16 6.27 17.13
N GLU A 86 -18.30 6.78 17.61
CA GLU A 86 -19.63 6.42 17.10
C GLU A 86 -19.78 6.76 15.61
N ASP A 87 -19.23 7.90 15.19
CA ASP A 87 -19.21 8.35 13.79
C ASP A 87 -17.91 8.03 13.04
N CYS A 88 -17.06 7.18 13.62
CA CYS A 88 -15.79 6.80 13.02
C CYS A 88 -15.91 5.51 12.19
N ILE A 89 -15.16 5.45 11.09
CA ILE A 89 -14.92 4.25 10.30
C ILE A 89 -13.45 3.87 10.46
N ALA A 90 -13.19 2.69 11.01
CA ALA A 90 -11.83 2.16 11.09
C ALA A 90 -11.43 1.52 9.74
N ILE A 91 -10.23 1.84 9.26
CA ILE A 91 -9.62 1.17 8.11
C ILE A 91 -8.43 0.36 8.59
N TYR A 92 -8.41 -0.93 8.26
CA TYR A 92 -7.32 -1.83 8.64
C TYR A 92 -6.69 -2.52 7.43
N PRO A 93 -5.36 -2.68 7.38
CA PRO A 93 -4.74 -3.66 6.48
C PRO A 93 -5.09 -5.09 6.91
N GLU A 94 -4.89 -6.06 6.00
CA GLU A 94 -5.19 -7.48 6.22
C GLU A 94 -4.43 -8.11 7.38
N ILE A 95 -3.28 -7.54 7.75
CA ILE A 95 -2.44 -8.04 8.84
C ILE A 95 -3.02 -7.74 10.22
N ALA A 96 -3.96 -6.81 10.34
CA ALA A 96 -4.58 -6.47 11.62
C ALA A 96 -5.69 -7.47 11.95
N SER A 97 -5.68 -8.01 13.17
CA SER A 97 -6.71 -8.94 13.65
C SER A 97 -7.86 -8.18 14.32
N GLY A 98 -9.09 -8.53 13.95
CA GLY A 98 -10.30 -7.98 14.56
C GLY A 98 -10.41 -6.46 14.41
N ASN A 99 -10.99 -5.80 15.42
CA ASN A 99 -11.20 -4.35 15.45
C ASN A 99 -10.53 -3.70 16.69
N PRO A 100 -9.19 -3.55 16.71
CA PRO A 100 -8.48 -2.98 17.86
C PRO A 100 -8.88 -1.54 18.23
N ILE A 101 -9.28 -0.73 17.25
CA ILE A 101 -9.77 0.65 17.44
C ILE A 101 -11.12 0.65 18.17
N GLY A 102 -11.97 -0.34 17.90
CA GLY A 102 -13.32 -0.42 18.48
C GLY A 102 -14.37 0.46 17.80
N ALA A 103 -14.09 1.01 16.61
CA ALA A 103 -15.09 1.77 15.85
C ALA A 103 -16.23 0.84 15.36
N PRO A 104 -17.49 1.30 15.30
CA PRO A 104 -18.63 0.44 14.94
C PRO A 104 -18.60 -0.04 13.48
N ARG A 105 -17.92 0.73 12.62
CA ARG A 105 -17.83 0.52 11.18
C ARG A 105 -16.38 0.21 10.79
N VAL A 106 -16.19 -0.83 9.97
CA VAL A 106 -14.85 -1.34 9.65
C VAL A 106 -14.71 -1.61 8.16
N ILE A 107 -13.72 -0.96 7.56
CA ILE A 107 -13.17 -1.27 6.25
C ILE A 107 -11.93 -2.16 6.44
N ARG A 108 -11.92 -3.33 5.81
CA ARG A 108 -10.70 -4.16 5.67
C ARG A 108 -10.11 -3.97 4.29
N TRP A 109 -8.86 -3.57 4.23
CA TRP A 109 -8.14 -3.36 3.00
C TRP A 109 -7.07 -4.42 2.79
N PHE A 110 -7.22 -5.22 1.74
CA PHE A 110 -6.32 -6.31 1.41
C PHE A 110 -5.18 -5.81 0.52
N LEU A 111 -4.05 -5.47 1.16
CA LEU A 111 -2.81 -5.14 0.47
C LEU A 111 -2.09 -6.40 -0.02
N HIS A 112 -2.37 -7.54 0.60
CA HIS A 112 -1.89 -8.87 0.23
C HIS A 112 -2.95 -9.95 0.51
N HIS A 113 -2.65 -11.21 0.15
CA HIS A 113 -3.44 -12.37 0.54
C HIS A 113 -3.54 -12.50 2.08
N PRO A 114 -4.75 -12.72 2.62
CA PRO A 114 -4.98 -12.99 4.04
C PRO A 114 -4.01 -14.02 4.62
N GLY A 115 -3.46 -13.74 5.80
CA GLY A 115 -2.61 -14.68 6.54
C GLY A 115 -1.20 -14.90 5.97
N PHE A 116 -0.85 -14.30 4.83
CA PHE A 116 0.47 -14.49 4.23
C PHE A 116 1.63 -14.08 5.15
N PHE A 117 1.50 -12.94 5.84
CA PHE A 117 2.56 -12.43 6.72
C PHE A 117 2.45 -12.91 8.17
N THR A 118 1.24 -13.20 8.64
CA THR A 118 0.96 -13.48 10.06
C THR A 118 0.64 -14.94 10.34
N GLY A 119 0.38 -15.74 9.31
CA GLY A 119 -0.21 -17.08 9.43
C GLY A 119 -1.65 -17.09 9.96
N ARG A 120 -2.28 -15.91 10.12
CA ARG A 120 -3.59 -15.76 10.76
C ARG A 120 -4.48 -14.79 9.98
N ALA A 121 -5.73 -15.17 9.75
CA ALA A 121 -6.76 -14.31 9.18
C ALA A 121 -7.97 -14.33 10.10
N ASN A 122 -8.14 -13.27 10.91
CA ASN A 122 -9.23 -13.16 11.87
C ASN A 122 -9.88 -11.79 11.72
N TYR A 123 -11.00 -11.76 11.00
CA TYR A 123 -11.75 -10.56 10.63
C TYR A 123 -13.12 -10.56 11.30
N GLY A 124 -13.63 -9.37 11.60
CA GLY A 124 -14.90 -9.16 12.28
C GLY A 124 -16.12 -9.51 11.42
N LYS A 125 -17.30 -9.24 11.99
CA LYS A 125 -18.59 -9.40 11.31
C LYS A 125 -19.02 -8.06 10.71
N GLY A 126 -19.72 -8.11 9.56
CA GLY A 126 -20.32 -6.91 8.95
C GLY A 126 -19.29 -5.84 8.54
N GLU A 127 -18.08 -6.26 8.18
CA GLU A 127 -17.06 -5.39 7.61
C GLU A 127 -17.31 -5.22 6.10
N ILE A 128 -16.80 -4.14 5.50
CA ILE A 128 -16.68 -4.05 4.03
C ILE A 128 -15.22 -4.24 3.63
N TYR A 129 -15.00 -5.02 2.58
CA TYR A 129 -13.69 -5.45 2.12
C TYR A 129 -13.35 -4.80 0.79
N PHE A 130 -12.20 -4.14 0.73
CA PHE A 130 -11.61 -3.66 -0.52
C PHE A 130 -10.28 -4.34 -0.79
N ARG A 131 -9.99 -4.53 -2.07
CA ARG A 131 -8.70 -5.06 -2.51
C ARG A 131 -7.84 -3.92 -3.02
N HIS A 132 -6.54 -3.99 -2.77
CA HIS A 132 -5.59 -3.05 -3.34
C HIS A 132 -5.36 -3.29 -4.84
N ARG A 133 -5.42 -4.55 -5.26
CA ARG A 133 -5.25 -5.02 -6.65
C ARG A 133 -6.08 -6.28 -6.90
N SER A 134 -6.26 -6.66 -8.16
CA SER A 134 -7.26 -7.65 -8.61
C SER A 134 -6.94 -9.12 -8.29
N TRP A 135 -5.72 -9.45 -7.87
CA TRP A 135 -5.28 -10.84 -7.63
C TRP A 135 -5.81 -11.47 -6.35
N VAL A 136 -6.39 -10.70 -5.43
CA VAL A 136 -6.98 -11.28 -4.22
C VAL A 136 -8.32 -11.90 -4.62
N THR A 137 -8.38 -13.24 -4.56
CA THR A 137 -9.61 -14.01 -4.79
C THR A 137 -10.71 -13.54 -3.83
N PRO A 138 -11.92 -13.23 -4.32
CA PRO A 138 -13.03 -12.85 -3.46
C PRO A 138 -13.36 -13.93 -2.44
N PHE A 139 -13.64 -13.52 -1.20
CA PHE A 139 -14.13 -14.39 -0.14
C PHE A 139 -15.05 -13.58 0.79
N ILE A 140 -15.91 -14.28 1.51
CA ILE A 140 -16.89 -13.68 2.42
C ILE A 140 -16.71 -14.30 3.81
N VAL A 141 -16.67 -13.47 4.84
CA VAL A 141 -16.58 -13.90 6.24
C VAL A 141 -17.69 -13.21 7.04
N ASN A 142 -18.51 -13.99 7.74
CA ASN A 142 -19.43 -13.53 8.78
C ASN A 142 -20.27 -12.27 8.44
N GLY A 143 -21.01 -12.29 7.32
CA GLY A 143 -21.89 -11.19 6.92
C GLY A 143 -21.18 -9.93 6.41
N SER A 144 -19.88 -10.02 6.15
CA SER A 144 -19.09 -8.98 5.50
C SER A 144 -19.30 -8.96 3.99
N ARG A 145 -18.98 -7.84 3.32
CA ARG A 145 -19.14 -7.69 1.87
C ARG A 145 -17.80 -7.46 1.19
N MET A 146 -17.46 -8.29 0.21
CA MET A 146 -16.36 -8.00 -0.72
C MET A 146 -16.85 -7.07 -1.83
N SER A 147 -16.30 -5.85 -1.86
CA SER A 147 -16.59 -4.91 -2.94
C SER A 147 -15.97 -5.40 -4.26
N PRO A 148 -16.70 -5.26 -5.40
CA PRO A 148 -16.12 -5.46 -6.72
C PRO A 148 -15.07 -4.38 -7.04
N GLN A 149 -15.12 -3.22 -6.36
CA GLN A 149 -14.16 -2.15 -6.53
C GLN A 149 -12.78 -2.49 -5.98
N ILE A 150 -11.78 -1.83 -6.55
CA ILE A 150 -10.40 -1.85 -6.09
C ILE A 150 -10.13 -0.49 -5.45
N LEU A 151 -9.70 -0.50 -4.19
CA LEU A 151 -9.25 0.69 -3.47
C LEU A 151 -7.77 0.89 -3.74
N ARG A 152 -7.46 1.87 -4.59
CA ARG A 152 -6.11 2.20 -5.05
C ARG A 152 -5.62 3.43 -4.30
N ALA A 153 -4.46 3.32 -3.68
CA ALA A 153 -3.72 4.46 -3.16
C ALA A 153 -2.27 4.33 -3.56
N PHE A 154 -2.04 4.30 -4.88
CA PHE A 154 -0.69 4.21 -5.41
C PHE A 154 0.03 5.55 -5.28
N TYR A 155 1.33 5.44 -5.13
CA TYR A 155 2.24 6.57 -5.13
C TYR A 155 3.49 6.16 -5.88
N PHE A 156 3.87 6.97 -6.84
CA PHE A 156 5.11 6.83 -7.56
C PHE A 156 6.00 8.06 -7.29
N PRO A 157 7.18 7.90 -6.67
CA PRO A 157 8.09 9.01 -6.33
C PRO A 157 8.79 9.58 -7.58
N SER A 158 8.01 10.16 -8.50
CA SER A 158 8.45 10.70 -9.79
C SER A 158 9.42 11.87 -9.66
N GLU A 159 9.35 12.62 -8.55
CA GLU A 159 10.29 13.70 -8.25
C GLU A 159 11.71 13.17 -7.97
N THR A 160 11.80 11.94 -7.48
CA THR A 160 13.08 11.27 -7.17
C THR A 160 13.53 10.40 -8.35
N TYR A 161 12.63 9.58 -8.88
CA TYR A 161 12.88 8.60 -9.94
C TYR A 161 12.39 9.09 -11.30
N ASN A 162 13.25 9.85 -11.95
CA ASN A 162 13.04 10.45 -13.27
C ASN A 162 14.36 10.45 -14.06
N THR A 163 14.34 11.07 -15.23
CA THR A 163 15.51 11.26 -16.09
C THR A 163 16.17 12.63 -15.92
N ASP A 164 15.67 13.47 -15.02
CA ASP A 164 16.13 14.86 -14.89
C ASP A 164 17.56 14.90 -14.35
N GLY A 165 18.40 15.69 -15.02
CA GLY A 165 19.83 15.79 -14.72
C GLY A 165 20.66 14.57 -15.14
N ALA A 166 20.08 13.58 -15.83
CA ALA A 166 20.85 12.48 -16.40
C ALA A 166 21.59 12.94 -17.67
N ILE A 167 22.89 13.21 -17.55
CA ILE A 167 23.73 13.68 -18.68
C ILE A 167 24.45 12.50 -19.34
N VAL A 168 25.05 11.60 -18.55
CA VAL A 168 25.83 10.44 -19.03
C VAL A 168 25.55 9.22 -18.15
N ARG A 169 25.37 8.05 -18.79
CA ARG A 169 25.31 6.75 -18.10
C ARG A 169 26.69 6.10 -18.04
N ASP A 170 27.49 6.54 -17.06
CA ASP A 170 28.89 6.16 -16.87
C ASP A 170 29.08 4.91 -15.99
N LEU A 171 28.03 4.42 -15.35
CA LEU A 171 28.06 3.18 -14.56
C LEU A 171 27.54 2.02 -15.41
N GLU A 172 28.33 0.94 -15.52
CA GLU A 172 27.91 -0.23 -16.33
C GLU A 172 26.68 -0.93 -15.72
N CYS A 173 26.69 -1.19 -14.41
CA CYS A 173 25.63 -1.94 -13.77
C CYS A 173 25.49 -1.62 -12.28
N CYS A 174 24.26 -1.63 -11.78
CA CYS A 174 23.92 -1.72 -10.36
C CYS A 174 22.96 -2.90 -10.11
N HIS A 175 22.87 -3.37 -8.87
CA HIS A 175 22.02 -4.51 -8.53
C HIS A 175 21.42 -4.44 -7.11
N MET A 176 20.34 -5.20 -6.89
CA MET A 176 19.68 -5.37 -5.59
C MET A 176 19.39 -6.85 -5.32
N ILE A 177 19.78 -7.36 -4.14
CA ILE A 177 19.52 -8.76 -3.77
C ILE A 177 18.15 -8.90 -3.09
N ARG A 178 17.91 -8.15 -2.01
CA ARG A 178 16.70 -8.19 -1.19
C ARG A 178 16.22 -9.63 -0.88
N LYS A 179 15.08 -10.05 -1.43
CA LYS A 179 14.44 -11.36 -1.20
C LYS A 179 15.01 -12.48 -2.07
N GLY A 180 15.90 -12.15 -3.01
CA GLY A 180 16.45 -13.05 -4.02
C GLY A 180 17.75 -13.74 -3.65
N THR A 181 18.07 -13.91 -2.36
CA THR A 181 19.34 -14.49 -1.89
C THR A 181 19.61 -15.90 -2.41
N HIS A 182 18.57 -16.61 -2.84
CA HIS A 182 18.63 -17.97 -3.38
C HIS A 182 18.93 -18.03 -4.90
N LYS A 183 18.93 -16.88 -5.59
CA LYS A 183 19.11 -16.84 -7.05
C LYS A 183 20.58 -16.81 -7.44
N ALA A 184 20.89 -17.43 -8.58
CA ALA A 184 22.21 -17.35 -9.18
C ALA A 184 22.53 -15.91 -9.58
N HIS A 185 23.73 -15.43 -9.23
CA HIS A 185 24.16 -14.07 -9.57
C HIS A 185 24.52 -13.96 -11.06
N ILE A 186 23.89 -13.01 -11.74
CA ILE A 186 24.08 -12.68 -13.17
C ILE A 186 24.65 -11.27 -13.38
N HIS A 187 24.97 -10.56 -12.29
CA HIS A 187 25.53 -9.22 -12.34
C HIS A 187 27.05 -9.27 -12.56
N PRO A 188 27.65 -8.26 -13.23
CA PRO A 188 29.09 -8.21 -13.40
C PRO A 188 29.81 -7.89 -12.07
N PRO A 189 31.06 -8.34 -11.85
CA PRO A 189 31.77 -8.19 -10.58
C PRO A 189 31.91 -6.75 -10.05
N ARG A 190 31.91 -5.75 -10.94
CA ARG A 190 32.04 -4.32 -10.60
C ARG A 190 30.70 -3.61 -10.43
N SER A 191 29.58 -4.33 -10.39
CA SER A 191 28.27 -3.71 -10.22
C SER A 191 28.07 -3.18 -8.80
N ILE A 192 27.36 -2.07 -8.69
CA ILE A 192 27.11 -1.41 -7.41
C ILE A 192 25.91 -2.05 -6.71
N LEU A 193 26.12 -2.62 -5.54
CA LEU A 193 25.05 -3.11 -4.67
C LEU A 193 24.25 -1.92 -4.11
N LEU A 194 22.93 -1.96 -4.26
CA LEU A 194 22.02 -0.90 -3.84
C LEU A 194 21.31 -1.17 -2.50
N ASP A 195 21.35 -2.40 -1.99
CA ASP A 195 20.69 -2.76 -0.75
C ASP A 195 21.22 -1.92 0.43
N GLY A 196 20.30 -1.35 1.23
CA GLY A 196 20.62 -0.48 2.36
C GLY A 196 20.90 0.99 2.00
N LYS A 197 20.91 1.36 0.72
CA LYS A 197 21.02 2.76 0.29
C LYS A 197 19.70 3.50 0.44
N THR A 198 19.78 4.82 0.58
CA THR A 198 18.61 5.72 0.57
C THR A 198 17.99 5.82 -0.82
N HIS A 199 16.71 6.19 -0.90
CA HIS A 199 16.03 6.40 -2.19
C HIS A 199 16.75 7.44 -3.08
N THR A 200 17.25 8.53 -2.49
CA THR A 200 18.01 9.56 -3.22
C THR A 200 19.31 9.02 -3.79
N GLU A 201 20.04 8.18 -3.06
CA GLU A 201 21.25 7.53 -3.56
C GLU A 201 20.92 6.53 -4.68
N ILE A 202 19.89 5.71 -4.49
CA ILE A 202 19.44 4.73 -5.47
C ILE A 202 19.06 5.43 -6.78
N ALA A 203 18.23 6.47 -6.73
CA ALA A 203 17.84 7.23 -7.90
C ALA A 203 19.04 7.87 -8.62
N ARG A 204 20.00 8.42 -7.87
CA ARG A 204 21.24 8.96 -8.44
C ARG A 204 22.05 7.87 -9.18
N ILE A 205 22.12 6.66 -8.61
CA ILE A 205 22.83 5.54 -9.24
C ILE A 205 22.06 5.04 -10.47
N PHE A 206 20.74 4.94 -10.41
CA PHE A 206 19.91 4.57 -11.57
C PHE A 206 20.06 5.53 -12.74
N LYS A 207 20.10 6.85 -12.49
CA LYS A 207 20.32 7.86 -13.54
C LYS A 207 21.67 7.70 -14.25
N ARG A 208 22.68 7.19 -13.55
CA ARG A 208 24.04 6.96 -14.07
C ARG A 208 24.28 5.56 -14.60
N SER A 209 23.45 4.59 -14.23
CA SER A 209 23.64 3.17 -14.59
C SER A 209 23.05 2.85 -15.95
N LYS A 210 23.79 2.14 -16.80
CA LYS A 210 23.26 1.56 -18.04
C LYS A 210 22.23 0.47 -17.72
N ARG A 211 22.52 -0.37 -16.73
CA ARG A 211 21.69 -1.53 -16.37
C ARG A 211 21.47 -1.67 -14.87
N PHE A 212 20.27 -2.09 -14.49
CA PHE A 212 19.89 -2.49 -13.14
C PHE A 212 19.46 -3.96 -13.15
N ILE A 213 20.00 -4.76 -12.22
CA ILE A 213 19.61 -6.17 -12.03
C ILE A 213 19.00 -6.36 -10.64
N SER A 214 17.72 -6.71 -10.58
CA SER A 214 17.02 -7.11 -9.37
C SER A 214 16.98 -8.62 -9.22
N TYR A 215 17.31 -9.13 -8.03
CA TYR A 215 17.06 -10.52 -7.66
C TYR A 215 15.72 -10.70 -6.92
N ASP A 216 15.04 -9.61 -6.54
CA ASP A 216 13.67 -9.62 -6.01
C ASP A 216 12.66 -9.61 -7.18
N ASP A 217 11.88 -10.68 -7.29
CA ASP A 217 10.84 -10.86 -8.32
C ASP A 217 9.72 -9.81 -8.24
N TYR A 218 9.44 -9.31 -7.04
CA TYR A 218 8.28 -8.48 -6.77
C TYR A 218 8.70 -7.19 -6.07
N THR A 219 9.59 -6.45 -6.74
CA THR A 219 10.05 -5.13 -6.31
C THR A 219 9.50 -4.00 -7.17
N ALA A 220 9.19 -2.87 -6.55
CA ALA A 220 8.89 -1.63 -7.25
C ALA A 220 10.15 -1.03 -7.91
N TYR A 221 11.34 -1.31 -7.36
CA TYR A 221 12.62 -0.77 -7.85
C TYR A 221 12.89 -1.08 -9.33
N SER A 222 12.36 -2.19 -9.88
CA SER A 222 12.48 -2.49 -11.31
C SER A 222 11.76 -1.45 -12.18
N LYS A 223 10.54 -1.06 -11.79
CA LYS A 223 9.81 0.03 -12.47
C LYS A 223 10.48 1.38 -12.23
N LEU A 224 10.94 1.65 -11.00
CA LEU A 224 11.66 2.91 -10.67
C LEU A 224 12.96 3.08 -11.50
N ALA A 225 13.72 2.00 -11.70
CA ALA A 225 14.91 1.99 -12.54
C ALA A 225 14.56 2.29 -14.00
N ALA A 226 13.52 1.64 -14.53
CA ALA A 226 13.01 1.90 -15.88
C ALA A 226 12.60 3.36 -16.07
N CYS A 227 11.87 3.95 -15.11
CA CYS A 227 11.48 5.37 -15.14
C CYS A 227 12.67 6.34 -15.00
N SER A 228 13.77 5.89 -14.38
CA SER A 228 15.03 6.62 -14.32
C SER A 228 15.86 6.45 -15.60
N GLY A 229 15.32 5.78 -16.62
CA GLY A 229 15.94 5.46 -17.91
C GLY A 229 16.98 4.34 -17.88
N CYS A 230 17.13 3.65 -16.74
CA CYS A 230 18.04 2.52 -16.59
C CYS A 230 17.42 1.25 -17.17
N GLU A 231 18.18 0.44 -17.91
CA GLU A 231 17.69 -0.84 -18.42
C GLU A 231 17.45 -1.80 -17.24
N SER A 232 16.18 -2.03 -16.90
CA SER A 232 15.79 -2.82 -15.73
C SER A 232 15.63 -4.29 -16.10
N ILE A 233 16.33 -5.14 -15.35
CA ILE A 233 16.29 -6.60 -15.49
C ILE A 233 15.90 -7.23 -14.16
N VAL A 234 14.98 -8.18 -14.19
CA VAL A 234 14.74 -9.11 -13.09
C VAL A 234 15.46 -10.42 -13.42
N ALA A 235 16.29 -10.89 -12.50
CA ALA A 235 16.98 -12.17 -12.63
C ALA A 235 15.95 -13.30 -12.64
N PRO A 236 15.95 -14.17 -13.67
CA PRO A 236 14.89 -15.15 -13.84
C PRO A 236 14.97 -16.27 -12.80
N THR A 237 13.81 -16.80 -12.45
CA THR A 237 13.68 -18.01 -11.65
C THR A 237 13.75 -19.21 -12.60
N PRO A 238 14.49 -20.28 -12.27
CA PRO A 238 14.58 -21.46 -13.13
C PRO A 238 13.19 -22.00 -13.52
N ASN A 239 13.04 -22.39 -14.77
CA ASN A 239 11.81 -22.97 -15.33
C ASN A 239 10.56 -22.09 -15.20
N THR A 240 10.73 -20.77 -15.07
CA THR A 240 9.62 -19.80 -15.02
C THR A 240 9.66 -18.95 -16.28
N THR A 241 8.54 -18.84 -17.01
CA THR A 241 8.42 -17.91 -18.14
C THR A 241 8.05 -16.50 -17.65
N PRO A 242 8.26 -15.45 -18.46
CA PRO A 242 7.81 -14.10 -18.10
C PRO A 242 6.31 -14.03 -17.77
N GLU A 243 5.46 -14.79 -18.48
CA GLU A 243 4.01 -14.86 -18.29
C GLU A 243 3.65 -15.55 -16.97
N GLN A 244 4.42 -16.56 -16.57
CA GLN A 244 4.23 -17.22 -15.28
C GLN A 244 4.70 -16.35 -14.12
N TRP A 245 5.80 -15.62 -14.29
CA TRP A 245 6.31 -14.69 -13.27
C TRP A 245 5.31 -13.55 -13.01
N ARG A 246 4.83 -12.91 -14.08
CA ARG A 246 3.84 -11.83 -14.04
C ARG A 246 2.82 -12.01 -15.17
N PRO A 247 1.64 -12.57 -14.86
CA PRO A 247 0.59 -12.81 -15.85
C PRO A 247 0.05 -11.53 -16.51
N SER A 248 -0.04 -10.43 -15.75
CA SER A 248 -0.41 -9.13 -16.29
C SER A 248 0.75 -8.55 -17.12
N VAL A 249 0.45 -8.17 -18.36
CA VAL A 249 1.43 -7.54 -19.25
C VAL A 249 1.86 -6.16 -18.75
N GLU A 250 0.93 -5.44 -18.13
CA GLU A 250 1.14 -4.12 -17.54
C GLU A 250 2.14 -4.14 -16.39
N ASP A 251 2.21 -5.25 -15.66
CA ASP A 251 3.18 -5.46 -14.61
C ASP A 251 4.59 -5.75 -15.14
N ARG A 252 4.76 -6.00 -16.45
CA ARG A 252 6.03 -6.30 -17.11
C ARG A 252 6.59 -5.16 -17.96
N TYR A 253 5.83 -4.09 -18.18
CA TYR A 253 6.33 -2.94 -18.95
C TYR A 253 7.60 -2.35 -18.33
N GLY A 254 8.56 -2.05 -19.19
CA GLY A 254 9.86 -1.47 -18.81
C GLY A 254 10.83 -2.46 -18.16
N ILE A 255 10.49 -3.75 -18.06
CA ILE A 255 11.28 -4.74 -17.34
C ILE A 255 11.58 -5.94 -18.22
N ALA A 256 12.86 -6.31 -18.31
CA ALA A 256 13.31 -7.54 -18.93
C ALA A 256 13.31 -8.67 -17.89
N TYR A 257 12.83 -9.85 -18.25
CA TYR A 257 12.98 -11.05 -17.44
C TYR A 257 14.18 -11.87 -17.93
N GLY A 258 15.33 -11.66 -17.31
CA GLY A 258 16.63 -12.16 -17.79
C GLY A 258 17.28 -11.30 -18.88
N THR A 259 18.34 -11.84 -19.47
CA THR A 259 19.27 -11.08 -20.35
C THR A 259 19.16 -11.46 -21.82
N SER A 260 18.10 -12.16 -22.24
CA SER A 260 17.93 -12.51 -23.65
C SER A 260 17.67 -11.24 -24.48
N PRO A 261 18.14 -11.19 -25.74
CA PRO A 261 17.94 -10.04 -26.62
C PRO A 261 16.48 -9.58 -26.71
N ASP A 262 15.53 -10.52 -26.84
CA ASP A 262 14.10 -10.23 -26.95
C ASP A 262 13.54 -9.56 -25.68
N GLN A 263 14.00 -9.98 -24.49
CA GLN A 263 13.55 -9.39 -23.23
C GLN A 263 14.13 -7.99 -23.02
N LEU A 264 15.38 -7.76 -23.42
CA LEU A 264 16.01 -6.44 -23.38
C LEU A 264 15.32 -5.47 -24.35
N GLU A 265 14.97 -5.95 -25.55
CA GLU A 265 14.22 -5.16 -26.54
C GLU A 265 12.81 -4.83 -26.04
N TRP A 266 12.10 -5.81 -25.45
CA TRP A 266 10.81 -5.59 -24.81
C TRP A 266 10.87 -4.49 -23.75
N ALA A 267 11.82 -4.58 -22.82
CA ALA A 267 11.98 -3.60 -21.75
C ALA A 267 12.20 -2.20 -22.29
N ARG A 268 13.04 -2.07 -23.34
CA ARG A 268 13.30 -0.78 -24.00
C ARG A 268 12.06 -0.21 -24.68
N LYS A 269 11.33 -1.02 -25.47
CA LYS A 269 10.12 -0.57 -26.19
C LYS A 269 8.98 -0.18 -25.26
N THR A 270 8.90 -0.80 -24.09
CA THR A 270 7.80 -0.59 -23.14
C THR A 270 8.14 0.33 -21.97
N GLN A 271 9.34 0.93 -21.95
CA GLN A 271 9.80 1.81 -20.86
C GLN A 271 8.90 3.04 -20.69
N THR A 272 8.55 3.72 -21.78
CA THR A 272 7.65 4.90 -21.74
C THR A 272 6.26 4.50 -21.28
N ILE A 273 5.74 3.36 -21.76
CA ILE A 273 4.44 2.82 -21.36
C ILE A 273 4.43 2.56 -19.85
N ALA A 274 5.51 2.03 -19.28
CA ALA A 274 5.62 1.81 -17.84
C ALA A 274 5.50 3.13 -17.04
N LYS A 275 6.18 4.19 -17.50
CA LYS A 275 6.12 5.52 -16.88
C LYS A 275 4.70 6.10 -16.94
N ASP A 276 4.07 6.06 -18.11
CA ASP A 276 2.72 6.60 -18.31
C ASP A 276 1.69 5.82 -17.49
N THR A 277 1.82 4.49 -17.42
CA THR A 277 0.95 3.63 -16.63
C THR A 277 1.03 3.97 -15.14
N LEU A 278 2.23 4.18 -14.59
CA LEU A 278 2.39 4.55 -13.17
C LEU A 278 1.79 5.91 -12.85
N HIS A 279 1.95 6.87 -13.76
CA HIS A 279 1.34 8.18 -13.60
C HIS A 279 -0.19 8.10 -13.63
N GLN A 280 -0.75 7.35 -14.59
CA GLN A 280 -2.18 7.12 -14.68
C GLN A 280 -2.72 6.38 -13.46
N GLU A 281 -2.02 5.35 -12.96
CA GLU A 281 -2.38 4.63 -11.73
C GLU A 281 -2.47 5.56 -10.50
N GLU A 282 -1.57 6.55 -10.40
CA GLU A 282 -1.61 7.55 -9.33
C GLU A 282 -2.80 8.52 -9.49
N MET A 283 -3.08 8.98 -10.71
CA MET A 283 -4.25 9.81 -10.99
C MET A 283 -5.57 9.08 -10.68
N ASP A 284 -5.68 7.84 -11.14
CA ASP A 284 -6.85 6.97 -10.94
C ASP A 284 -7.09 6.63 -9.46
N SER A 285 -6.04 6.70 -8.63
CA SER A 285 -6.16 6.45 -7.18
C SER A 285 -7.13 7.43 -6.52
N THR A 286 -7.17 8.68 -6.97
CA THR A 286 -8.06 9.70 -6.42
C THR A 286 -9.54 9.30 -6.59
N GLU A 287 -9.92 8.97 -7.82
CA GLU A 287 -11.30 8.58 -8.13
C GLU A 287 -11.66 7.22 -7.53
N SER A 288 -10.70 6.30 -7.51
CA SER A 288 -10.83 5.01 -6.83
C SER A 288 -11.14 5.19 -5.34
N VAL A 289 -10.42 6.06 -4.63
CA VAL A 289 -10.67 6.36 -3.21
C VAL A 289 -12.08 6.93 -3.04
N ARG A 290 -12.48 7.95 -3.80
CA ARG A 290 -13.83 8.54 -3.71
C ARG A 290 -14.92 7.49 -3.84
N ARG A 291 -14.87 6.70 -4.90
CA ARG A 291 -15.89 5.69 -5.22
C ARG A 291 -15.95 4.57 -4.19
N CYS A 292 -14.82 4.16 -3.62
CA CYS A 292 -14.79 3.13 -2.57
C CYS A 292 -15.32 3.66 -1.24
N LEU A 293 -14.98 4.90 -0.85
CA LEU A 293 -15.50 5.47 0.39
C LEU A 293 -17.01 5.73 0.31
N ALA A 294 -17.50 6.20 -0.84
CA ALA A 294 -18.93 6.36 -1.07
C ALA A 294 -19.68 5.02 -0.90
N GLU A 295 -19.19 3.93 -1.51
CA GLU A 295 -19.76 2.59 -1.32
C GLU A 295 -19.70 2.13 0.14
N ALA A 296 -18.60 2.41 0.84
CA ALA A 296 -18.47 2.03 2.25
C ALA A 296 -19.49 2.77 3.13
N VAL A 297 -19.67 4.08 2.92
CA VAL A 297 -20.65 4.89 3.64
C VAL A 297 -22.07 4.39 3.37
N GLU A 298 -22.42 4.14 2.11
CA GLU A 298 -23.70 3.56 1.72
C GLU A 298 -23.95 2.21 2.41
N TYR A 299 -22.97 1.30 2.35
CA TYR A 299 -23.05 -0.01 3.00
C TYR A 299 -23.31 0.09 4.51
N PHE A 300 -22.65 1.02 5.20
CA PHE A 300 -22.87 1.18 6.65
C PHE A 300 -24.20 1.87 6.96
N ASN A 301 -24.64 2.84 6.17
CA ASN A 301 -25.95 3.47 6.36
C ASN A 301 -27.08 2.44 6.23
N ASP A 302 -27.03 1.59 5.19
CA ASP A 302 -28.01 0.50 5.01
C ASP A 302 -27.99 -0.48 6.18
N ARG A 303 -26.80 -0.83 6.65
CA ARG A 303 -26.64 -1.74 7.79
C ARG A 303 -27.22 -1.13 9.07
N ASP A 304 -26.93 0.14 9.33
CA ASP A 304 -27.38 0.85 10.52
C ASP A 304 -28.92 0.96 10.54
N ILE A 305 -29.54 1.29 9.39
CA ILE A 305 -31.01 1.28 9.21
C ILE A 305 -31.60 -0.11 9.50
N ASN A 306 -31.02 -1.16 8.93
CA ASN A 306 -31.53 -2.53 9.11
C ASN A 306 -31.32 -3.09 10.53
N SER A 307 -30.37 -2.52 11.29
CA SER A 307 -30.09 -2.93 12.67
C SER A 307 -30.93 -2.20 13.74
N ASN A 308 -31.57 -1.08 13.39
CA ASN A 308 -32.45 -0.29 14.27
C ASN A 308 -33.88 -0.12 13.68
N PRO A 309 -34.75 -1.13 13.73
CA PRO A 309 -36.09 -1.04 13.17
C PRO A 309 -37.12 -0.42 14.14
N ILE A 310 -37.12 0.90 14.41
CA ILE A 310 -38.24 1.61 15.06
C ILE A 310 -38.29 3.06 14.49
N ALA A 311 -39.35 3.56 13.85
CA ALA A 311 -40.75 3.57 14.29
C ALA A 311 -41.76 3.41 13.14
N THR A 312 -42.64 2.42 13.26
CA THR A 312 -43.98 2.51 12.67
C THR A 312 -44.76 3.63 13.36
N PRO A 313 -45.47 4.52 12.63
CA PRO A 313 -46.33 5.49 13.28
C PRO A 313 -47.44 4.73 14.00
N LYS A 314 -47.62 5.00 15.31
CA LYS A 314 -48.82 4.61 16.04
C LYS A 314 -50.02 5.12 15.23
N LYS A 315 -50.84 4.19 14.73
CA LYS A 315 -52.19 4.52 14.27
C LYS A 315 -52.88 5.25 15.41
N SER A 316 -53.21 6.51 15.18
CA SER A 316 -54.13 7.27 16.02
C SER A 316 -55.48 6.56 15.96
N SER A 317 -55.80 5.85 17.03
CA SER A 317 -57.18 5.55 17.38
C SER A 317 -57.82 6.85 17.87
N ILE A 318 -58.68 7.43 17.04
CA ILE A 318 -60.05 7.90 17.29
C ILE A 318 -60.67 8.16 15.92
#